data_AF-A0A2M8RTH9-F1
#
_entry.id   AF-A0A2M8RTH9-F1
#
_cell.length_a   1.000
_cell.length_b   1.000
_cell.length_c   1.000
_cell.angle_alpha   90.00
_cell.angle_beta   90.00
_cell.angle_gamma   90.00
#
_symmetry.space_group_name_H-M   'P 1'
#
loop_
_entity.id
_entity.type
_entity.pdbx_description
1 polymer ?
#
loop_
_entity_poly.entity_id
_entity_poly.type
_entity_poly.pdbx_seq_one_letter_code
_entity_poly.pdbx_strand_id
1 'polypeptide(L)'
;MEYIIEEINNLGWLSTLSGIVGLGVMLLALIKKPRIWICNKVRRVRTTIKYHSIYEFIQENGLDKKSFLNPKDLRILILDDEPQNYPIDYLKESKYDIESITKISLSKMDTISKYHIIILDITGIVEEDLKQGGFELLKRLRTSKPVGQAIIAASSKRFDISVADFYKLADLKIKTPIEPIEIEDILIEAAKLKFNTIDLAQQLDSILYKIPRSDIRKNITSNIILFLDKEISFETLKKKISSYDYEKKEELLNIVESLNHQVNHEKNN
;
A
#
# COMPACT_ATOMS: atom_id res chain seq x y z
N MET A 1 -25.62 67.94 13.80
CA MET A 1 -24.89 67.35 12.64
C MET A 1 -23.38 67.35 12.84
N GLU A 2 -22.80 68.25 13.64
CA GLU A 2 -21.34 68.29 13.86
C GLU A 2 -20.79 67.12 14.68
N TYR A 3 -21.54 66.58 15.65
CA TYR A 3 -21.08 65.49 16.53
C TYR A 3 -20.88 64.14 15.81
N ILE A 4 -21.68 63.84 14.77
CA ILE A 4 -21.58 62.58 14.00
C ILE A 4 -20.40 62.64 13.02
N ILE A 5 -20.05 63.83 12.52
CA ILE A 5 -18.92 64.02 11.59
C ILE A 5 -17.59 63.89 12.34
N GLU A 6 -17.54 64.30 13.61
CA GLU A 6 -16.37 64.17 14.47
C GLU A 6 -16.07 62.71 14.85
N GLU A 7 -17.12 61.91 15.08
CA GLU A 7 -16.99 60.48 15.40
C GLU A 7 -16.58 59.63 14.17
N ILE A 8 -17.03 60.00 12.97
CA ILE A 8 -16.61 59.37 11.70
C ILE A 8 -15.16 59.73 11.35
N ASN A 9 -14.72 60.97 11.61
CA ASN A 9 -13.32 61.38 11.44
C ASN A 9 -12.38 60.69 12.44
N ASN A 10 -12.88 60.32 13.62
CA ASN A 10 -12.13 59.56 14.62
C ASN A 10 -12.03 58.05 14.31
N LEU A 11 -12.69 57.57 13.26
CA LEU A 11 -12.56 56.19 12.72
C LEU A 11 -11.56 56.11 11.55
N GLY A 12 -11.06 57.26 11.06
CA GLY A 12 -10.10 57.33 9.96
C GLY A 12 -8.81 56.58 10.24
N TRP A 13 -8.28 56.66 11.46
CA TRP A 13 -7.04 55.95 11.86
C TRP A 13 -7.21 54.43 11.90
N LEU A 14 -8.42 53.91 12.15
CA LEU A 14 -8.71 52.47 12.12
C LEU A 14 -8.67 51.91 10.68
N SER A 15 -9.08 52.71 9.69
CA SER A 15 -8.93 52.33 8.28
C SER A 15 -7.45 52.25 7.86
N THR A 16 -6.62 53.17 8.34
CA THR A 16 -5.17 53.16 8.12
C THR A 16 -4.49 52.00 8.86
N LEU A 17 -4.92 51.70 10.10
CA LEU A 17 -4.40 50.59 10.89
C LEU A 17 -4.76 49.23 10.25
N SER A 18 -6.00 49.08 9.77
CA SER A 18 -6.45 47.86 9.08
C SER A 18 -5.75 47.67 7.74
N GLY A 19 -5.47 48.76 7.01
CA GLY A 19 -4.65 48.74 5.79
C GLY A 19 -3.18 48.35 6.05
N ILE A 20 -2.57 48.84 7.13
CA ILE A 20 -1.19 48.50 7.52
C ILE A 20 -1.09 47.03 7.97
N VAL A 21 -2.07 46.55 8.75
CA VAL A 21 -2.15 45.13 9.17
C VAL A 21 -2.39 44.24 7.95
N GLY A 22 -3.28 44.63 7.04
CA GLY A 22 -3.55 43.91 5.79
C GLY A 22 -2.32 43.81 4.89
N LEU A 23 -1.60 44.92 4.70
CA LEU A 23 -0.33 44.96 3.97
C LEU A 23 0.75 44.12 4.65
N GLY A 24 0.83 44.15 5.99
CA GLY A 24 1.74 43.33 6.78
C GLY A 24 1.48 41.84 6.62
N VAL A 25 0.22 41.40 6.64
CA VAL A 25 -0.18 40.00 6.40
C VAL A 25 0.12 39.60 4.95
N MET A 26 -0.12 40.49 3.98
CA MET A 26 0.16 40.23 2.56
C MET A 26 1.66 40.12 2.30
N LEU A 27 2.49 41.00 2.86
CA LEU A 27 3.95 40.93 2.82
C LEU A 27 4.48 39.67 3.52
N LEU A 28 3.95 39.32 4.70
CA LEU A 28 4.30 38.07 5.38
C LEU A 28 3.91 36.85 4.55
N ALA A 29 2.77 36.85 3.87
CA ALA A 29 2.36 35.78 2.96
C ALA A 29 3.28 35.71 1.71
N LEU A 30 3.66 36.86 1.15
CA LEU A 30 4.58 36.99 0.01
C LEU A 30 6.02 36.60 0.37
N ILE A 31 6.45 36.71 1.63
CA ILE A 31 7.78 36.29 2.10
C ILE A 31 7.78 34.82 2.57
N LYS A 32 6.68 34.36 3.18
CA LYS A 32 6.56 32.96 3.64
C LYS A 32 6.42 31.97 2.49
N LYS A 33 5.62 32.28 1.45
CA LYS A 33 5.44 31.39 0.29
C LYS A 33 6.74 31.03 -0.44
N PRO A 34 7.62 31.98 -0.81
CA PRO A 34 8.88 31.67 -1.46
C PRO A 34 9.86 31.00 -0.49
N ARG A 35 9.88 31.36 0.80
CA ARG A 35 10.70 30.64 1.80
C ARG A 35 10.30 29.17 1.94
N ILE A 36 9.01 28.88 2.10
CA ILE A 36 8.49 27.51 2.19
C ILE A 36 8.79 26.76 0.89
N TRP A 37 8.59 27.39 -0.27
CA TRP A 37 8.92 26.80 -1.56
C TRP A 37 10.42 26.49 -1.72
N ILE A 38 11.30 27.43 -1.34
CA ILE A 38 12.75 27.24 -1.36
C ILE A 38 13.16 26.14 -0.38
N CYS A 39 12.64 26.14 0.85
CA CYS A 39 12.91 25.11 1.85
C CYS A 39 12.49 23.72 1.35
N ASN A 40 11.29 23.59 0.77
CA ASN A 40 10.82 22.34 0.20
C ASN A 40 11.69 21.91 -1.00
N LYS A 41 12.10 22.85 -1.85
CA LYS A 41 12.97 22.55 -2.99
C LYS A 41 14.36 22.09 -2.54
N VAL A 42 14.95 22.74 -1.55
CA VAL A 42 16.23 22.35 -0.94
C VAL A 42 16.13 20.99 -0.25
N ARG A 43 15.03 20.75 0.47
CA ARG A 43 14.75 19.46 1.11
C ARG A 43 14.69 18.33 0.08
N ARG A 44 13.91 18.50 -1.00
CA ARG A 44 13.81 17.50 -2.08
C ARG A 44 15.16 17.18 -2.69
N VAL A 45 15.95 18.20 -3.03
CA VAL A 45 17.29 18.01 -3.62
C VAL A 45 18.21 17.25 -2.65
N ARG A 46 18.17 17.59 -1.36
CA ARG A 46 18.95 16.91 -0.32
C ARG A 46 18.54 15.45 -0.17
N THR A 47 17.25 15.15 -0.15
CA THR A 47 16.75 13.76 -0.07
C THR A 47 17.20 12.94 -1.28
N THR A 48 17.09 13.47 -2.50
CA THR A 48 17.49 12.73 -3.71
C THR A 48 18.99 12.52 -3.87
N ILE A 49 19.82 13.40 -3.29
CA ILE A 49 21.29 13.26 -3.33
C ILE A 49 21.78 12.27 -2.27
N LYS A 50 21.06 12.17 -1.15
CA LYS A 50 21.48 11.35 -0.01
C LYS A 50 21.42 9.85 -0.31
N TYR A 51 20.45 9.42 -1.13
CA TYR A 51 20.14 8.00 -1.33
C TYR A 51 20.37 7.57 -2.78
N HIS A 52 21.09 6.47 -2.97
CA HIS A 52 21.40 5.87 -4.27
C HIS A 52 20.43 4.76 -4.65
N SER A 53 19.73 4.17 -3.68
CA SER A 53 18.74 3.12 -3.88
C SER A 53 17.55 3.27 -2.93
N ILE A 54 16.45 2.57 -3.24
CA ILE A 54 15.26 2.56 -2.38
C ILE A 54 15.55 1.80 -1.10
N TYR A 55 16.30 0.69 -1.18
CA TYR A 55 16.76 -0.06 -0.01
C TYR A 55 17.58 0.81 0.96
N GLU A 56 18.53 1.60 0.47
CA GLU A 56 19.33 2.52 1.30
C GLU A 56 18.43 3.55 2.00
N PHE A 57 17.44 4.10 1.29
CA PHE A 57 16.43 4.98 1.88
C PHE A 57 15.65 4.30 3.02
N ILE A 58 15.21 3.06 2.84
CA ILE A 58 14.48 2.31 3.87
C ILE A 58 15.35 2.07 5.10
N GLN A 59 16.59 1.61 4.93
CA GLN A 59 17.48 1.30 6.04
C GLN A 59 17.88 2.53 6.86
N GLU A 60 18.33 3.60 6.19
CA GLU A 60 18.81 4.79 6.89
C GLU A 60 17.71 5.56 7.62
N ASN A 61 16.46 5.40 7.20
CA ASN A 61 15.32 5.99 7.91
C ASN A 61 14.75 5.07 9.00
N GLY A 62 15.39 3.93 9.28
CA GLY A 62 14.93 2.95 10.27
C GLY A 62 13.60 2.31 9.91
N LEU A 63 13.23 2.33 8.62
CA LEU A 63 12.00 1.72 8.10
C LEU A 63 12.17 0.20 7.93
N ASP A 64 13.40 -0.30 8.02
CA ASP A 64 13.77 -1.71 8.05
C ASP A 64 13.38 -2.40 9.37
N LYS A 65 13.35 -1.66 10.49
CA LYS A 65 12.85 -2.15 11.79
C LYS A 65 11.35 -2.51 11.74
N LYS A 66 10.64 -2.05 10.71
CA LYS A 66 9.27 -2.44 10.36
C LYS A 66 9.32 -3.67 9.45
N SER A 67 9.68 -4.80 10.05
CA SER A 67 10.03 -6.03 9.29
C SER A 67 8.92 -6.51 8.35
N PHE A 68 7.65 -6.34 8.71
CA PHE A 68 6.48 -6.65 7.86
C PHE A 68 5.21 -5.99 8.43
N LEU A 69 4.13 -5.91 7.63
CA LEU A 69 2.82 -5.45 8.13
C LEU A 69 2.25 -6.38 9.20
N ASN A 70 1.66 -5.82 10.25
CA ASN A 70 0.92 -6.64 11.20
C ASN A 70 -0.31 -7.23 10.48
N PRO A 71 -0.53 -8.56 10.53
CA PRO A 71 -1.72 -9.18 9.94
C PRO A 71 -3.06 -8.57 10.38
N LYS A 72 -3.12 -7.95 11.56
CA LYS A 72 -4.33 -7.28 12.06
C LYS A 72 -4.70 -6.01 11.29
N ASP A 73 -3.73 -5.40 10.60
CA ASP A 73 -3.95 -4.25 9.72
C ASP A 73 -4.32 -4.68 8.29
N LEU A 74 -4.37 -5.98 8.02
CA LEU A 74 -4.65 -6.54 6.71
C LEU A 74 -6.09 -7.05 6.63
N ARG A 75 -6.75 -6.70 5.53
CA ARG A 75 -8.02 -7.33 5.13
C ARG A 75 -7.80 -8.79 4.71
N ILE A 76 -8.44 -9.71 5.41
CA ILE A 76 -8.32 -11.16 5.21
C ILE A 76 -9.65 -11.72 4.69
N LEU A 77 -9.58 -12.54 3.65
CA LEU A 77 -10.72 -13.31 3.14
C LEU A 77 -10.51 -14.80 3.39
N ILE A 78 -11.51 -15.47 3.96
CA ILE A 78 -11.66 -16.92 3.91
C ILE A 78 -12.73 -17.23 2.85
N LEU A 79 -12.33 -17.93 1.80
CA LEU A 79 -13.22 -18.44 0.77
C LEU A 79 -13.23 -19.97 0.86
N ASP A 80 -14.23 -20.50 1.56
CA ASP A 80 -14.36 -21.92 1.90
C ASP A 80 -15.85 -22.24 2.17
N ASP A 81 -16.36 -23.34 1.63
CA ASP A 81 -17.75 -23.76 1.83
C ASP A 81 -18.02 -24.37 3.23
N GLU A 82 -16.96 -24.65 4.00
CA GLU A 82 -16.98 -25.11 5.38
C GLU A 82 -16.30 -24.10 6.34
N PRO A 83 -16.88 -22.90 6.55
CA PRO A 83 -16.28 -21.86 7.38
C PRO A 83 -16.07 -22.26 8.84
N GLN A 84 -16.81 -23.27 9.33
CA GLN A 84 -16.63 -23.85 10.67
C GLN A 84 -15.26 -24.49 10.90
N ASN A 85 -14.49 -24.76 9.84
CA ASN A 85 -13.14 -25.29 9.93
C ASN A 85 -12.10 -24.25 10.36
N TYR A 86 -12.51 -22.99 10.53
CA TYR A 86 -11.66 -21.87 10.91
C TYR A 86 -12.16 -21.21 12.19
N PRO A 87 -11.24 -20.73 13.06
CA PRO A 87 -11.59 -20.06 14.30
C PRO A 87 -11.96 -18.58 14.07
N ILE A 88 -13.00 -18.33 13.26
CA ILE A 88 -13.38 -16.99 12.80
C ILE A 88 -13.74 -16.06 13.96
N ASP A 89 -14.50 -16.56 14.95
CA ASP A 89 -14.91 -15.75 16.10
C ASP A 89 -13.72 -15.31 16.93
N TYR A 90 -12.79 -16.22 17.20
CA TYR A 90 -11.52 -15.92 17.85
C TYR A 90 -10.73 -14.84 17.08
N LEU A 91 -10.60 -14.96 15.76
CA LEU A 91 -9.88 -13.98 14.95
C LEU A 91 -10.54 -12.59 15.00
N LYS A 92 -11.87 -12.53 14.98
CA LYS A 92 -12.60 -11.26 15.13
C LYS A 92 -12.39 -10.65 16.51
N GLU A 93 -12.47 -11.44 17.58
CA GLU A 93 -12.19 -11.01 18.96
C GLU A 93 -10.73 -10.51 19.11
N SER A 94 -9.80 -11.17 18.42
CA SER A 94 -8.39 -10.77 18.30
C SER A 94 -8.15 -9.53 17.43
N LYS A 95 -9.21 -8.88 16.91
CA LYS A 95 -9.21 -7.65 16.09
C LYS A 95 -8.64 -7.81 14.67
N TYR A 96 -8.76 -8.99 14.07
CA TYR A 96 -8.46 -9.16 12.65
C TYR A 96 -9.63 -8.65 11.78
N ASP A 97 -9.33 -7.95 10.69
CA ASP A 97 -10.33 -7.62 9.64
C ASP A 97 -10.54 -8.85 8.75
N ILE A 98 -11.40 -9.78 9.20
CA ILE A 98 -11.66 -11.03 8.51
C ILE A 98 -13.09 -11.13 7.99
N GLU A 99 -13.21 -11.45 6.71
CA GLU A 99 -14.46 -11.75 6.02
C GLU A 99 -14.45 -13.23 5.59
N SER A 100 -15.59 -13.90 5.72
CA SER A 100 -15.77 -15.27 5.26
C SER A 100 -16.90 -15.33 4.23
N ILE A 101 -16.60 -15.94 3.09
CA ILE A 101 -17.52 -16.12 1.98
C ILE A 101 -17.51 -17.61 1.63
N THR A 102 -18.68 -18.21 1.45
CA THR A 102 -18.76 -19.64 1.14
C THR A 102 -18.55 -19.94 -0.34
N LYS A 103 -19.08 -19.08 -1.21
CA LYS A 103 -18.99 -19.24 -2.66
C LYS A 103 -18.86 -17.90 -3.37
N ILE A 104 -18.22 -17.92 -4.53
CA ILE A 104 -18.10 -16.77 -5.42
C ILE A 104 -18.29 -17.19 -6.87
N SER A 105 -18.95 -16.35 -7.65
CA SER A 105 -18.94 -16.46 -9.11
C SER A 105 -17.62 -15.93 -9.66
N LEU A 106 -17.05 -16.62 -10.66
CA LEU A 106 -15.85 -16.14 -11.38
C LEU A 106 -16.04 -14.73 -11.98
N SER A 107 -17.28 -14.33 -12.28
CA SER A 107 -17.60 -12.98 -12.77
C SER A 107 -17.37 -11.88 -11.73
N LYS A 108 -17.35 -12.23 -10.44
CA LYS A 108 -17.15 -11.30 -9.30
C LYS A 108 -15.71 -11.36 -8.76
N MET A 109 -14.78 -12.03 -9.44
CA MET A 109 -13.40 -12.17 -8.97
C MET A 109 -12.74 -10.82 -8.62
N ASP A 110 -13.07 -9.74 -9.32
CA ASP A 110 -12.52 -8.41 -9.05
C ASP A 110 -12.80 -7.94 -7.61
N THR A 111 -13.88 -8.42 -6.97
CA THR A 111 -14.17 -8.07 -5.58
C THR A 111 -13.18 -8.66 -4.58
N ILE A 112 -12.40 -9.66 -5.00
CA ILE A 112 -11.35 -10.32 -4.20
C ILE A 112 -10.06 -9.49 -4.16
N SER A 113 -9.85 -8.61 -5.15
CA SER A 113 -8.62 -7.79 -5.25
C SER A 113 -8.40 -6.85 -4.05
N LYS A 114 -9.47 -6.52 -3.31
CA LYS A 114 -9.42 -5.64 -2.13
C LYS A 114 -8.82 -6.30 -0.87
N TYR A 115 -8.63 -7.63 -0.88
CA TYR A 115 -8.07 -8.35 0.26
C TYR A 115 -6.56 -8.54 0.10
N HIS A 116 -5.85 -8.47 1.23
CA HIS A 116 -4.40 -8.61 1.27
C HIS A 116 -3.99 -10.07 1.46
N ILE A 117 -4.74 -10.81 2.28
CA ILE A 117 -4.54 -12.24 2.49
C ILE A 117 -5.83 -12.97 2.12
N ILE A 118 -5.71 -14.01 1.30
CA ILE A 118 -6.83 -14.85 0.89
C ILE A 118 -6.52 -16.28 1.27
N ILE A 119 -7.37 -16.88 2.09
CA ILE A 119 -7.38 -18.31 2.37
C ILE A 119 -8.44 -18.93 1.45
N LEU A 120 -8.04 -19.91 0.65
CA LEU A 120 -8.84 -20.42 -0.47
C LEU A 120 -8.88 -21.94 -0.44
N ASP A 121 -10.09 -22.51 -0.31
CA ASP A 121 -10.30 -23.93 -0.56
C ASP A 121 -10.29 -24.26 -2.05
N ILE A 122 -9.90 -25.48 -2.39
CA ILE A 122 -9.79 -25.93 -3.78
C ILE A 122 -11.17 -26.23 -4.37
N THR A 123 -12.09 -26.72 -3.54
CA THR A 123 -13.37 -27.28 -3.94
C THR A 123 -14.52 -26.47 -3.36
N GLY A 124 -15.73 -26.63 -3.90
CA GLY A 124 -16.96 -26.07 -3.31
C GLY A 124 -17.16 -24.56 -3.42
N ILE A 125 -16.09 -23.78 -3.64
CA ILE A 125 -16.09 -22.32 -3.50
C ILE A 125 -16.45 -21.51 -4.74
N VAL A 126 -16.51 -22.13 -5.91
CA VAL A 126 -16.86 -21.43 -7.17
C VAL A 126 -18.19 -21.94 -7.69
N GLU A 127 -19.13 -21.01 -7.91
CA GLU A 127 -20.51 -21.32 -8.29
C GLU A 127 -20.58 -22.10 -9.62
N GLU A 128 -19.75 -21.74 -10.59
CA GLU A 128 -19.74 -22.34 -11.92
C GLU A 128 -19.06 -23.72 -11.97
N ASP A 129 -18.14 -24.00 -11.05
CA ASP A 129 -17.41 -25.27 -10.99
C ASP A 129 -17.02 -25.60 -9.53
N LEU A 130 -17.85 -26.43 -8.90
CA LEU A 130 -17.67 -26.88 -7.53
C LEU A 130 -16.49 -27.85 -7.35
N LYS A 131 -15.91 -28.39 -8.44
CA LYS A 131 -14.83 -29.40 -8.36
C LYS A 131 -13.45 -28.81 -8.59
N GLN A 132 -13.31 -27.93 -9.59
CA GLN A 132 -12.01 -27.35 -9.97
C GLN A 132 -12.01 -25.83 -10.00
N GLY A 133 -13.15 -25.18 -9.72
CA GLY A 133 -13.25 -23.74 -9.85
C GLY A 133 -12.32 -22.97 -8.92
N GLY A 134 -11.99 -23.51 -7.72
CA GLY A 134 -10.98 -22.89 -6.84
C GLY A 134 -9.59 -22.85 -7.46
N PHE A 135 -9.19 -23.87 -8.23
CA PHE A 135 -7.93 -23.87 -8.96
C PHE A 135 -7.92 -22.84 -10.09
N GLU A 136 -9.00 -22.77 -10.87
CA GLU A 136 -9.14 -21.78 -11.93
C GLU A 136 -9.16 -20.35 -11.37
N LEU A 137 -9.82 -20.13 -10.23
CA LEU A 137 -9.82 -18.87 -9.51
C LEU A 137 -8.39 -18.44 -9.09
N LEU A 138 -7.63 -19.34 -8.45
CA LEU A 138 -6.24 -19.07 -8.09
C LEU A 138 -5.39 -18.72 -9.31
N LYS A 139 -5.54 -19.46 -10.40
CA LYS A 139 -4.80 -19.22 -11.65
C LYS A 139 -5.09 -17.84 -12.22
N ARG A 140 -6.36 -17.40 -12.19
CA ARG A 140 -6.75 -16.07 -12.65
C ARG A 140 -6.23 -14.97 -11.73
N LEU A 141 -6.36 -15.12 -10.41
CA LEU A 141 -5.80 -14.19 -9.42
C LEU A 141 -4.29 -14.01 -9.60
N ARG A 142 -3.56 -15.10 -9.90
CA ARG A 142 -2.12 -15.04 -10.18
C ARG A 142 -1.78 -14.46 -11.54
N THR A 143 -2.66 -14.60 -12.54
CA THR A 143 -2.47 -13.99 -13.86
C THR A 143 -2.68 -12.47 -13.79
N SER A 144 -3.64 -12.01 -12.98
CA SER A 144 -3.88 -10.57 -12.73
C SER A 144 -2.82 -9.89 -11.85
N LYS A 145 -1.94 -10.67 -11.19
CA LYS A 145 -0.80 -10.22 -10.38
C LYS A 145 -1.03 -8.93 -9.55
N PRO A 146 -1.97 -8.89 -8.59
CA PRO A 146 -1.89 -7.87 -7.55
C PRO A 146 -0.62 -8.12 -6.74
N VAL A 147 0.39 -7.27 -6.93
CA VAL A 147 1.59 -7.26 -6.10
C VAL A 147 1.13 -6.97 -4.66
N GLY A 148 1.62 -7.73 -3.69
CA GLY A 148 1.24 -7.55 -2.28
C GLY A 148 -0.06 -8.23 -1.90
N GLN A 149 -0.38 -9.37 -2.52
CA GLN A 149 -1.44 -10.27 -2.04
C GLN A 149 -0.86 -11.65 -1.71
N ALA A 150 -1.13 -12.13 -0.49
CA ALA A 150 -0.81 -13.48 -0.07
C ALA A 150 -1.99 -14.40 -0.31
N ILE A 151 -1.76 -15.55 -0.96
CA ILE A 151 -2.78 -16.57 -1.14
C ILE A 151 -2.36 -17.85 -0.43
N ILE A 152 -3.20 -18.31 0.49
CA ILE A 152 -3.03 -19.49 1.32
C ILE A 152 -3.99 -20.56 0.80
N ALA A 153 -3.44 -21.68 0.37
CA ALA A 153 -4.21 -22.85 -0.03
C ALA A 153 -4.69 -23.61 1.21
N ALA A 154 -6.00 -23.80 1.35
CA ALA A 154 -6.59 -24.65 2.37
C ALA A 154 -7.00 -26.01 1.79
N SER A 155 -6.88 -27.08 2.58
CA SER A 155 -7.34 -28.42 2.19
C SER A 155 -7.60 -29.28 3.42
N SER A 156 -8.74 -29.97 3.42
CA SER A 156 -9.08 -31.01 4.41
C SER A 156 -8.53 -32.39 4.05
N LYS A 157 -8.25 -32.64 2.76
CA LYS A 157 -7.76 -33.95 2.25
C LYS A 157 -6.24 -34.05 2.29
N ARG A 158 -5.74 -35.28 2.47
CA ARG A 158 -4.32 -35.62 2.26
C ARG A 158 -3.99 -35.43 0.79
N PHE A 159 -3.13 -34.45 0.49
CA PHE A 159 -2.48 -34.15 -0.78
C PHE A 159 -2.80 -35.11 -1.93
N ASP A 160 -3.84 -34.79 -2.68
CA ASP A 160 -4.10 -35.44 -3.96
C ASP A 160 -3.11 -34.86 -4.99
N ILE A 161 -2.39 -35.73 -5.70
CA ILE A 161 -1.34 -35.37 -6.66
C ILE A 161 -1.91 -34.49 -7.79
N SER A 162 -3.21 -34.62 -8.09
CA SER A 162 -3.93 -33.77 -9.05
C SER A 162 -3.97 -32.29 -8.65
N VAL A 163 -3.66 -31.96 -7.39
CA VAL A 163 -3.69 -30.61 -6.82
C VAL A 163 -2.27 -30.04 -6.63
N ALA A 164 -1.23 -30.76 -7.04
CA ALA A 164 0.15 -30.33 -6.90
C ALA A 164 0.44 -28.99 -7.59
N ASP A 165 -0.20 -28.72 -8.73
CA ASP A 165 -0.03 -27.46 -9.46
C ASP A 165 -0.77 -26.29 -8.79
N PHE A 166 -1.90 -26.55 -8.10
CA PHE A 166 -2.55 -25.54 -7.26
C PHE A 166 -1.62 -25.06 -6.15
N TYR A 167 -0.99 -26.02 -5.48
CA TYR A 167 -0.07 -25.78 -4.38
C TYR A 167 1.23 -25.09 -4.80
N LYS A 168 1.60 -25.10 -6.08
CA LYS A 168 2.73 -24.30 -6.60
C LYS A 168 2.38 -22.83 -6.81
N LEU A 169 1.09 -22.53 -7.01
CA LEU A 169 0.61 -21.18 -7.26
C LEU A 169 0.26 -20.43 -5.97
N ALA A 170 -0.04 -21.15 -4.89
CA ALA A 170 -0.25 -20.58 -3.56
C ALA A 170 1.09 -20.19 -2.90
N ASP A 171 1.04 -19.22 -2.00
CA ASP A 171 2.19 -18.75 -1.22
C ASP A 171 2.44 -19.65 -0.01
N LEU A 172 1.38 -20.03 0.68
CA LEU A 172 1.39 -20.94 1.82
C LEU A 172 0.29 -21.99 1.68
N LYS A 173 0.36 -23.01 2.55
CA LYS A 173 -0.58 -24.14 2.56
C LYS A 173 -0.95 -24.43 4.00
N ILE A 174 -2.22 -24.65 4.25
CA ILE A 174 -2.73 -25.07 5.54
C ILE A 174 -3.58 -26.32 5.40
N LYS A 175 -3.68 -27.03 6.51
CA LYS A 175 -4.61 -28.15 6.65
C LYS A 175 -5.79 -27.68 7.49
N THR A 176 -7.00 -28.05 7.08
CA THR A 176 -8.23 -27.78 7.82
C THR A 176 -8.75 -29.06 8.51
N PRO A 177 -9.46 -28.94 9.66
CA PRO A 177 -9.66 -27.72 10.46
C PRO A 177 -8.36 -27.23 11.10
N ILE A 178 -8.29 -25.93 11.40
CA ILE A 178 -7.09 -25.25 11.92
C ILE A 178 -7.38 -24.62 13.29
N GLU A 179 -6.41 -24.72 14.20
CA GLU A 179 -6.54 -24.19 15.56
C GLU A 179 -6.24 -22.67 15.63
N PRO A 180 -6.80 -21.95 16.63
CA PRO A 180 -6.61 -20.50 16.82
C PRO A 180 -5.16 -20.00 16.73
N ILE A 181 -4.24 -20.67 17.44
CA ILE A 181 -2.84 -20.25 17.50
C ILE A 181 -2.15 -20.52 16.16
N GLU A 182 -2.45 -21.66 15.53
CA GLU A 182 -1.84 -22.08 14.27
C GLU A 182 -2.20 -21.12 13.13
N ILE A 183 -3.44 -20.65 13.06
CA ILE A 183 -3.83 -19.69 12.03
C ILE A 183 -3.17 -18.32 12.24
N GLU A 184 -2.97 -17.86 13.48
CA GLU A 184 -2.24 -16.61 13.73
C GLU A 184 -0.79 -16.69 13.23
N ASP A 185 -0.11 -17.80 13.50
CA ASP A 185 1.26 -18.03 13.03
C ASP A 185 1.34 -18.02 11.49
N ILE A 186 0.38 -18.68 10.82
CA ILE A 186 0.29 -18.69 9.36
C ILE A 186 0.03 -17.29 8.80
N LEU A 187 -0.83 -16.50 9.43
CA LEU A 187 -1.10 -15.12 9.00
C LEU A 187 0.16 -14.24 9.15
N ILE A 188 0.93 -14.43 10.22
CA ILE A 188 2.22 -13.77 10.41
C ILE A 188 3.22 -14.20 9.33
N GLU A 189 3.30 -15.48 9.01
CA GLU A 189 4.16 -16.00 7.95
C GLU A 189 3.78 -15.42 6.58
N ALA A 190 2.49 -15.38 6.25
CA ALA A 190 1.97 -14.78 5.03
C ALA A 190 2.34 -13.30 4.94
N ALA A 191 2.21 -12.58 6.06
CA ALA A 191 2.56 -11.18 6.14
C ALA A 191 4.05 -10.94 5.91
N LYS A 192 4.92 -11.74 6.55
CA LYS A 192 6.38 -11.71 6.33
C LYS A 192 6.76 -11.97 4.89
N LEU A 193 6.13 -12.95 4.25
CA LEU A 193 6.47 -13.35 2.88
C LEU A 193 6.14 -12.26 1.84
N LYS A 194 5.03 -11.55 2.02
CA LYS A 194 4.50 -10.63 0.99
C LYS A 194 4.59 -9.15 1.33
N PHE A 195 4.71 -8.82 2.60
CA PHE A 195 4.60 -7.45 3.09
C PHE A 195 5.85 -7.00 3.86
N ASN A 196 7.01 -7.57 3.51
CA ASN A 196 8.30 -7.16 4.04
C ASN A 196 8.85 -5.95 3.28
N THR A 197 9.01 -4.85 4.00
CA THR A 197 9.51 -3.56 3.51
C THR A 197 10.87 -3.68 2.82
N ILE A 198 11.76 -4.51 3.38
CA ILE A 198 13.11 -4.72 2.86
C ILE A 198 13.05 -5.47 1.53
N ASP A 199 12.29 -6.55 1.48
CA ASP A 199 12.19 -7.39 0.28
C ASP A 199 11.54 -6.60 -0.87
N LEU A 200 10.53 -5.78 -0.59
CA LEU A 200 9.93 -4.90 -1.60
C LEU A 200 10.91 -3.83 -2.09
N ALA A 201 11.69 -3.22 -1.20
CA ALA A 201 12.70 -2.24 -1.58
C ALA A 201 13.80 -2.87 -2.47
N GLN A 202 14.25 -4.08 -2.14
CA GLN A 202 15.20 -4.83 -2.95
C GLN A 202 14.61 -5.25 -4.31
N GLN A 203 13.34 -5.66 -4.33
CA GLN A 203 12.63 -5.97 -5.58
C GLN A 203 12.55 -4.73 -6.49
N LEU A 204 12.22 -3.55 -5.94
CA LEU A 204 12.23 -2.30 -6.70
C LEU A 204 13.61 -1.98 -7.26
N ASP A 205 14.65 -2.05 -6.42
CA ASP A 205 16.02 -1.81 -6.85
C ASP A 205 16.43 -2.80 -7.96
N SER A 206 16.00 -4.07 -7.90
CA SER A 206 16.28 -5.07 -8.93
C SER A 206 15.58 -4.77 -10.27
N ILE A 207 14.35 -4.25 -10.23
CA ILE A 207 13.59 -3.84 -11.41
C ILE A 207 14.24 -2.60 -12.03
N LEU A 208 14.60 -1.63 -11.19
CA LEU A 208 15.29 -0.40 -11.60
C LEU A 208 16.66 -0.68 -12.20
N TYR A 209 17.41 -1.65 -11.67
CA TYR A 209 18.72 -2.03 -12.19
C TYR A 209 18.67 -2.53 -13.64
N LYS A 210 17.56 -3.17 -14.03
CA LYS A 210 17.32 -3.64 -15.41
C LYS A 210 17.09 -2.51 -16.42
N ILE A 211 16.90 -1.25 -15.96
CA ILE A 211 16.77 -0.09 -16.84
C ILE A 211 18.18 0.32 -17.33
N PRO A 212 18.48 0.21 -18.64
CA PRO A 212 19.85 0.42 -19.13
C PRO A 212 20.34 1.88 -19.00
N ARG A 213 19.43 2.85 -19.12
CA ARG A 213 19.78 4.27 -19.08
C ARG A 213 19.87 4.76 -17.62
N SER A 214 21.10 5.00 -17.17
CA SER A 214 21.42 5.43 -15.80
C SER A 214 20.69 6.70 -15.36
N ASP A 215 20.50 7.68 -16.24
CA ASP A 215 19.81 8.93 -15.93
C ASP A 215 18.31 8.72 -15.71
N ILE A 216 17.68 7.86 -16.53
CA ILE A 216 16.27 7.48 -16.37
C ILE A 216 16.11 6.73 -15.04
N ARG A 217 16.98 5.74 -14.78
CA ARG A 217 16.99 4.99 -13.53
C ARG A 217 17.07 5.91 -12.32
N LYS A 218 18.08 6.80 -12.28
CA LYS A 218 18.26 7.78 -11.19
C LYS A 218 17.03 8.66 -10.99
N ASN A 219 16.42 9.13 -12.09
CA ASN A 219 15.21 9.94 -12.03
C ASN A 219 14.02 9.16 -11.47
N ILE A 220 13.81 7.92 -11.88
CA ILE A 220 12.72 7.08 -11.35
C ILE A 220 12.96 6.80 -9.86
N THR A 221 14.17 6.36 -9.48
CA THR A 221 14.55 6.14 -8.07
C THR A 221 14.27 7.39 -7.22
N SER A 222 14.73 8.55 -7.68
CA SER A 222 14.53 9.83 -6.99
C SER A 222 13.04 10.15 -6.81
N ASN A 223 12.22 9.93 -7.83
CA ASN A 223 10.78 10.19 -7.72
C ASN A 223 10.08 9.22 -6.78
N ILE A 224 10.48 7.95 -6.74
CA ILE A 224 9.96 6.97 -5.78
C ILE A 224 10.31 7.39 -4.35
N ILE A 225 11.56 7.77 -4.09
CA ILE A 225 12.00 8.24 -2.77
C ILE A 225 11.24 9.50 -2.35
N LEU A 226 11.04 10.45 -3.26
CA LEU A 226 10.24 11.65 -2.98
C LEU A 226 8.78 11.31 -2.68
N PHE A 227 8.22 10.28 -3.33
CA PHE A 227 6.87 9.82 -3.04
C PHE A 227 6.79 9.18 -1.65
N LEU A 228 7.73 8.30 -1.30
CA LEU A 228 7.79 7.65 0.01
C LEU A 228 8.04 8.67 1.15
N ASP A 229 8.79 9.74 0.89
CA ASP A 229 9.00 10.87 1.83
C ASP A 229 7.81 11.86 1.85
N LYS A 230 6.69 11.55 1.16
CA LYS A 230 5.47 12.38 1.06
C LYS A 230 5.67 13.76 0.40
N GLU A 231 6.73 13.94 -0.37
CA GLU A 231 7.04 15.19 -1.08
C GLU A 231 6.27 15.34 -2.41
N ILE A 232 5.79 14.23 -2.98
CA ILE A 232 4.94 14.20 -4.18
C ILE A 232 3.77 13.22 -3.99
N SER A 233 2.67 13.43 -4.73
CA SER A 233 1.53 12.51 -4.74
C SER A 233 1.77 11.29 -5.65
N PHE A 234 1.02 10.20 -5.42
CA PHE A 234 1.07 9.00 -6.27
C PHE A 234 0.72 9.30 -7.73
N GLU A 235 -0.30 10.13 -7.98
CA GLU A 235 -0.65 10.58 -9.34
C GLU A 235 0.50 11.31 -10.04
N THR A 236 1.26 12.12 -9.29
CA THR A 236 2.45 12.80 -9.83
C THR A 236 3.53 11.78 -10.18
N LEU A 237 3.77 10.80 -9.31
CA LEU A 237 4.72 9.73 -9.55
C LEU A 237 4.34 8.91 -10.79
N LYS A 238 3.08 8.47 -10.87
CA LYS A 238 2.53 7.71 -11.99
C LYS A 238 2.74 8.45 -13.31
N LYS A 239 2.34 9.72 -13.39
CA LYS A 239 2.55 10.56 -14.57
C LYS A 239 4.02 10.65 -15.00
N LYS A 240 4.95 10.78 -14.04
CA LYS A 240 6.39 10.83 -14.32
C LYS A 240 6.91 9.49 -14.83
N ILE A 241 6.52 8.37 -14.21
CA ILE A 241 6.94 7.03 -14.65
C ILE A 241 6.37 6.70 -16.03
N SER A 242 5.10 7.04 -16.29
CA SER A 242 4.46 6.81 -17.59
C SER A 242 5.10 7.59 -18.74
N SER A 243 5.89 8.64 -18.46
CA SER A 243 6.64 9.37 -19.49
C SER A 243 7.84 8.60 -20.03
N TYR A 244 8.23 7.50 -19.38
CA TYR A 244 9.30 6.62 -19.83
C TYR A 244 8.72 5.38 -20.50
N ASP A 245 9.31 5.00 -21.63
CA ASP A 245 8.97 3.74 -22.30
C ASP A 245 9.65 2.57 -21.58
N TYR A 246 8.90 1.92 -20.70
CA TYR A 246 9.37 0.81 -19.87
C TYR A 246 8.29 -0.26 -19.71
N GLU A 247 8.62 -1.49 -20.09
CA GLU A 247 7.70 -2.63 -20.15
C GLU A 247 7.11 -3.00 -18.79
N LYS A 248 7.90 -2.89 -17.70
CA LYS A 248 7.48 -3.29 -16.34
C LYS A 248 6.99 -2.10 -15.49
N LYS A 249 6.46 -1.04 -16.11
CA LYS A 249 6.00 0.17 -15.40
C LYS A 249 4.88 -0.11 -14.39
N GLU A 250 3.90 -0.95 -14.76
CA GLU A 250 2.77 -1.28 -13.89
C GLU A 250 3.22 -2.14 -12.70
N GLU A 251 4.09 -3.13 -12.94
CA GLU A 251 4.70 -3.95 -11.89
C GLU A 251 5.47 -3.07 -10.89
N LEU A 252 6.26 -2.12 -11.38
CA LEU A 252 6.98 -1.17 -10.55
C LEU A 252 6.03 -0.29 -9.74
N LEU A 253 4.97 0.26 -10.34
CA LEU A 253 3.99 1.11 -9.64
C LEU A 253 3.26 0.35 -8.53
N ASN A 254 2.85 -0.89 -8.79
CA ASN A 254 2.17 -1.73 -7.80
C ASN A 254 3.07 -2.03 -6.59
N ILE A 255 4.37 -2.31 -6.83
CA ILE A 255 5.32 -2.51 -5.72
C ILE A 255 5.54 -1.20 -4.94
N VAL A 256 5.64 -0.06 -5.61
CA VAL A 256 5.79 1.24 -4.93
C VAL A 256 4.58 1.58 -4.08
N GLU A 257 3.36 1.32 -4.58
CA GLU A 257 2.13 1.54 -3.82
C GLU A 257 2.05 0.64 -2.58
N SER A 258 2.38 -0.65 -2.74
CA SER A 258 2.48 -1.60 -1.63
C SER A 258 3.51 -1.15 -0.58
N LEU A 259 4.72 -0.77 -1.01
CA LEU A 259 5.76 -0.26 -0.12
C LEU A 259 5.33 1.03 0.60
N ASN A 260 4.63 1.94 -0.09
CA ASN A 260 4.14 3.18 0.50
C ASN A 260 3.07 2.93 1.57
N HIS A 261 2.18 1.96 1.37
CA HIS A 261 1.22 1.52 2.38
C HIS A 261 1.96 1.08 3.65
N GLN A 262 3.04 0.31 3.50
CA GLN A 262 3.87 -0.21 4.59
C GLN A 262 4.60 0.88 5.37
N VAL A 263 5.20 1.82 4.65
CA VAL A 263 5.97 2.92 5.28
C VAL A 263 5.06 3.87 6.07
N ASN A 264 3.81 4.06 5.62
CA ASN A 264 2.92 5.12 6.11
C ASN A 264 1.80 4.72 7.07
N HIS A 265 1.50 3.43 7.24
CA HIS A 265 0.41 2.95 8.10
C HIS A 265 0.51 3.43 9.57
N GLU A 266 1.71 3.75 10.07
CA GLU A 266 1.93 4.15 11.46
C GLU A 266 1.74 5.65 11.77
N LYS A 267 1.63 6.55 10.79
CA LYS A 267 1.53 8.00 11.13
C LYS A 267 0.16 8.42 11.72
N ASN A 268 -0.79 7.49 11.81
CA ASN A 268 -2.15 7.73 12.30
C ASN A 268 -2.47 7.05 13.65
N ASN A 269 -1.48 6.46 14.33
CA ASN A 269 -1.62 5.92 15.70
C ASN A 269 -0.83 6.75 16.70
#